data_AF-E2BU52-F1
#
_entry.id   AF-E2BU52-F1
#
_cell.length_a   1.000
_cell.length_b   1.000
_cell.length_c   1.000
_cell.angle_alpha   90.00
_cell.angle_beta   90.00
_cell.angle_gamma   90.00
#
_symmetry.space_group_name_H-M   'P 1'
#
loop_
_entity.id
_entity.type
_entity.pdbx_description
1 polymer ?
#
loop_
_entity_poly.entity_id
_entity_poly.type
_entity_poly.pdbx_seq_one_letter_code
_entity_poly.pdbx_strand_id
1 'polypeptide(L)'
;MEWKRLQVDMTHKHKQQHGFPVVQLSDDNTLNLINLPDVVLETILSNLTYDEISKNRIVCKQFDRICKKLLNRGFNLMEKYHAQCLRAVKSKLPRRESERRSHPLARHCDILTAIETRISMLSMTFSKYVETNVCCFIPGKVIDEIFRVLRLIRDTKTPPRAHEILQELRDISSMAMEHFDEKILPDLKHNICMVGTVNSYELPGGALMISHTRHPNNATLPHNFTSEKLNQSFKKIYDRTKQNKISCLTMRNLMRGMKLRMKRQGFQLRLQSLKLQKQAKKLHEQDTQLAEMRKHLEEWEQKMVDLTAELSRAREGTQNPDSLESRKHMAISKHIINTEVDTTLQTNELHSKKRKLIVERKSSSDAQDIKFKKFMSDLLANNTLDSSFPSTSNSSTFLH
;
A
#
# COMPACT_ATOMS: atom_id res chain seq x y z
N MET A 1 -24.28 55.88 -16.35
CA MET A 1 -23.48 57.03 -15.90
C MET A 1 -22.25 56.45 -15.20
N GLU A 2 -21.23 56.07 -15.96
CA GLU A 2 -20.06 56.92 -16.23
C GLU A 2 -19.50 57.57 -14.96
N TRP A 3 -18.37 57.05 -14.47
CA TRP A 3 -17.37 57.90 -13.85
C TRP A 3 -15.99 57.56 -14.38
N LYS A 4 -15.39 58.62 -14.92
CA LYS A 4 -14.15 58.69 -15.69
C LYS A 4 -12.91 58.55 -14.80
N ARG A 5 -11.91 57.98 -15.46
CA ARG A 5 -10.45 58.09 -15.28
C ARG A 5 -10.00 59.49 -14.80
N LEU A 6 -9.09 59.52 -13.83
CA LEU A 6 -8.14 60.62 -13.62
C LEU A 6 -6.75 60.02 -13.35
N GLN A 7 -5.87 60.15 -14.34
CA GLN A 7 -4.42 60.14 -14.14
C GLN A 7 -4.03 61.47 -13.48
N VAL A 8 -3.16 61.41 -12.47
CA VAL A 8 -2.26 62.52 -12.15
C VAL A 8 -0.86 61.93 -12.03
N ASP A 9 -0.03 62.36 -12.96
CA ASP A 9 1.42 62.20 -13.01
C ASP A 9 2.05 63.27 -12.10
N MET A 10 3.12 62.95 -11.36
CA MET A 10 4.14 63.93 -10.96
C MET A 10 5.35 63.22 -10.31
N THR A 11 6.51 63.70 -10.70
CA THR A 11 7.83 63.08 -10.67
C THR A 11 8.69 63.46 -9.45
N HIS A 12 9.69 62.61 -9.21
CA HIS A 12 10.99 62.83 -8.56
C HIS A 12 11.09 63.38 -7.12
N LYS A 13 11.67 62.56 -6.23
CA LYS A 13 12.77 62.99 -5.37
C LYS A 13 13.73 61.83 -5.05
N HIS A 14 14.98 62.03 -5.46
CA HIS A 14 16.14 61.21 -5.13
C HIS A 14 16.34 61.06 -3.62
N LYS A 15 16.66 59.84 -3.17
CA LYS A 15 17.62 59.65 -2.09
C LYS A 15 18.44 58.39 -2.35
N GLN A 16 19.71 58.62 -2.70
CA GLN A 16 20.76 57.61 -2.75
C GLN A 16 20.91 56.96 -1.36
N GLN A 17 20.94 55.64 -1.31
CA GLN A 17 21.69 54.92 -0.29
C GLN A 17 22.43 53.74 -0.94
N HIS A 18 23.75 53.93 -0.95
CA HIS A 18 24.86 52.98 -0.87
C HIS A 18 24.73 51.58 -1.47
N GLY A 19 25.64 51.34 -2.41
CA GLY A 19 25.74 50.12 -3.20
C GLY A 19 26.18 48.90 -2.40
N PHE A 20 25.52 47.80 -2.74
CA PHE A 20 26.10 46.47 -2.75
C PHE A 20 26.40 46.13 -4.22
N PRO A 21 27.49 45.41 -4.54
CA PRO A 21 27.80 45.08 -5.91
C PRO A 21 26.69 44.15 -6.42
N VAL A 22 25.85 44.67 -7.32
CA VAL A 22 25.00 43.87 -8.18
C VAL A 22 25.97 43.07 -9.04
N VAL A 23 26.17 41.81 -8.67
CA VAL A 23 26.61 40.80 -9.63
C VAL A 23 25.56 40.86 -10.73
N GLN A 24 25.94 41.42 -11.89
CA GLN A 24 25.19 41.27 -13.12
C GLN A 24 25.14 39.77 -13.41
N LEU A 25 24.09 39.11 -12.91
CA LEU A 25 23.69 37.82 -13.42
C LEU A 25 23.11 38.12 -14.79
N SER A 26 23.90 37.81 -15.82
CA SER A 26 23.51 37.81 -17.22
C SER A 26 22.05 37.37 -17.40
N ASP A 27 21.25 38.27 -17.99
CA ASP A 27 19.84 38.15 -18.36
C ASP A 27 19.55 37.07 -19.42
N ASP A 28 19.93 35.80 -19.19
CA ASP A 28 19.60 34.74 -20.13
C ASP A 28 19.43 33.36 -19.49
N ASN A 29 18.82 33.32 -18.30
CA ASN A 29 18.43 32.07 -17.65
C ASN A 29 16.95 32.07 -17.29
N THR A 30 16.09 32.45 -18.25
CA THR A 30 14.65 32.18 -18.14
C THR A 30 14.47 30.66 -18.13
N LEU A 31 14.39 30.09 -16.92
CA LEU A 31 14.06 28.69 -16.71
C LEU A 31 12.65 28.43 -17.24
N ASN A 32 12.57 28.07 -18.51
CA ASN A 32 11.31 27.68 -19.12
C ASN A 32 10.84 26.38 -18.45
N LEU A 33 9.65 26.43 -17.85
CA LEU A 33 9.03 25.32 -17.11
C LEU A 33 8.99 24.02 -17.93
N ILE A 34 8.86 24.13 -19.25
CA ILE A 34 8.81 23.03 -20.22
C ILE A 34 10.17 22.35 -20.41
N ASN A 35 11.27 23.08 -20.18
CA ASN A 35 12.63 22.55 -20.30
C ASN A 35 13.10 21.82 -19.04
N LEU A 36 12.28 21.79 -17.98
CA LEU A 36 12.58 21.01 -16.79
C LEU A 36 12.51 19.51 -17.09
N PRO A 37 13.37 18.70 -16.44
CA PRO A 37 13.24 17.25 -16.49
C PRO A 37 11.84 16.80 -16.02
N ASP A 38 11.31 15.76 -16.67
CA ASP A 38 9.98 15.20 -16.34
C ASP A 38 9.79 14.92 -14.84
N VAL A 39 10.85 14.51 -14.13
CA VAL A 39 10.82 14.23 -12.68
C VAL A 39 10.53 15.49 -11.86
N VAL A 40 11.12 16.62 -12.23
CA VAL A 40 10.91 17.90 -11.53
C VAL A 40 9.49 18.40 -11.82
N LEU A 41 9.06 18.32 -13.08
CA LEU A 41 7.73 18.74 -13.49
C LEU A 41 6.64 17.86 -12.85
N GLU A 42 6.85 16.54 -12.76
CA GLU A 42 5.98 15.62 -12.02
C GLU A 42 5.90 16.00 -10.54
N THR A 43 7.04 16.35 -9.93
CA THR A 43 7.08 16.78 -8.52
C THR A 43 6.28 18.07 -8.31
N ILE A 44 6.46 19.08 -9.18
CA ILE A 44 5.70 20.34 -9.11
C ILE A 44 4.20 20.05 -9.23
N LEU A 45 3.80 19.34 -10.28
CA LEU A 45 2.39 19.02 -10.56
C LEU A 45 1.75 18.13 -9.48
N SER A 46 2.54 17.32 -8.77
CA SER A 46 2.03 16.47 -7.68
C SER A 46 1.55 17.24 -6.44
N ASN A 47 1.85 18.54 -6.34
CA ASN A 47 1.34 19.41 -5.29
C ASN A 47 -0.05 19.99 -5.60
N LEU A 48 -0.56 19.77 -6.81
CA LEU A 48 -1.88 20.22 -7.23
C LEU A 48 -2.95 19.16 -6.88
N THR A 49 -4.20 19.60 -6.79
CA THR A 49 -5.35 18.69 -6.69
C THR A 49 -5.49 17.87 -7.97
N TYR A 50 -6.08 16.69 -7.89
CA TYR A 50 -6.28 15.86 -9.06
C TYR A 50 -7.21 16.52 -10.09
N ASP A 51 -8.16 17.35 -9.66
CA ASP A 51 -8.97 18.21 -10.52
C ASP A 51 -8.11 19.17 -11.34
N GLU A 52 -7.18 19.90 -10.70
CA GLU A 52 -6.24 20.78 -11.40
C GLU A 52 -5.30 20.01 -12.33
N ILE A 53 -4.79 18.84 -11.90
CA ILE A 53 -3.97 17.96 -12.74
C ILE A 53 -4.76 17.57 -14.00
N SER A 54 -6.05 17.27 -13.88
CA SER A 54 -6.91 16.92 -15.01
C SER A 54 -7.09 18.07 -15.99
N LYS A 55 -7.29 19.30 -15.48
CA LYS A 55 -7.42 20.53 -16.30
C LYS A 55 -6.11 20.90 -16.99
N ASN A 56 -4.97 20.69 -16.33
CA ASN A 56 -3.65 21.00 -16.87
C ASN A 56 -3.22 20.12 -18.06
N ARG A 57 -3.98 19.07 -18.38
CA ARG A 57 -3.71 18.22 -19.54
C ARG A 57 -3.80 18.93 -20.88
N ILE A 58 -4.62 19.98 -20.99
CA ILE A 58 -4.82 20.70 -22.26
C ILE A 58 -3.72 21.72 -22.57
N VAL A 59 -2.80 21.96 -21.63
CA VAL A 59 -1.77 23.01 -21.75
C VAL A 59 -0.74 22.67 -22.82
N CYS A 60 -0.11 21.48 -22.73
CA CYS A 60 0.84 21.01 -23.74
C CYS A 60 1.01 19.48 -23.70
N LYS A 61 1.67 18.91 -24.72
CA LYS A 61 1.88 17.45 -24.83
C LYS A 61 2.69 16.85 -23.66
N GLN A 62 3.64 17.61 -23.12
CA GLN A 62 4.43 17.14 -21.97
C GLN A 62 3.60 17.10 -20.70
N PHE A 63 2.79 18.14 -20.46
CA PHE A 63 1.83 18.19 -19.35
C PHE A 63 0.79 17.09 -19.47
N ASP A 64 0.19 16.88 -20.65
CA ASP A 64 -0.74 15.76 -20.87
C ASP A 64 -0.10 14.42 -20.51
N ARG A 65 1.14 14.16 -20.96
CA ARG A 65 1.85 12.92 -20.65
C ARG A 65 2.06 12.72 -19.14
N ILE A 66 2.47 13.75 -18.41
CA ILE A 66 2.75 13.66 -16.97
C ILE A 66 1.46 13.59 -16.16
N CYS A 67 0.49 14.46 -16.45
CA CYS A 67 -0.82 14.45 -15.79
C CYS A 67 -1.56 13.13 -15.98
N LYS A 68 -1.51 12.51 -17.18
CA LYS A 68 -2.05 11.16 -17.42
C LYS A 68 -1.45 10.13 -16.46
N LYS A 69 -0.12 10.14 -16.27
CA LYS A 69 0.57 9.25 -15.33
C LYS A 69 0.14 9.52 -13.89
N LEU A 70 0.08 10.79 -13.49
CA LEU A 70 -0.32 11.20 -12.14
C LEU A 70 -1.76 10.79 -11.82
N LEU A 71 -2.70 10.97 -12.75
CA LEU A 71 -4.11 10.57 -12.58
C LEU A 71 -4.27 9.06 -12.46
N ASN A 72 -3.64 8.29 -13.35
CA ASN A 72 -3.66 6.83 -13.29
C ASN A 72 -3.04 6.32 -11.98
N ARG A 73 -1.92 6.92 -11.56
CA ARG A 73 -1.27 6.60 -10.28
C ARG A 73 -2.17 6.98 -9.09
N GLY A 74 -2.82 8.13 -9.16
CA GLY A 74 -3.74 8.64 -8.14
C GLY A 74 -4.92 7.71 -7.92
N PHE A 75 -5.57 7.27 -9.00
CA PHE A 75 -6.68 6.31 -8.94
C PHE A 75 -6.27 4.99 -8.27
N ASN A 76 -5.14 4.41 -8.69
CA ASN A 76 -4.59 3.19 -8.08
C ASN A 76 -4.21 3.37 -6.60
N LEU A 77 -3.67 4.54 -6.23
CA LEU A 77 -3.31 4.85 -4.86
C LEU A 77 -4.56 4.98 -3.98
N MET A 78 -5.57 5.70 -4.48
CA MET A 78 -6.86 5.89 -3.84
C MET A 78 -7.57 4.56 -3.59
N GLU A 79 -7.65 3.68 -4.60
CA GLU A 79 -8.25 2.35 -4.48
C GLU A 79 -7.56 1.52 -3.37
N LYS A 80 -6.22 1.52 -3.35
CA LYS A 80 -5.44 0.83 -2.30
C LYS A 80 -5.68 1.43 -0.91
N TYR A 81 -5.72 2.75 -0.80
CA TYR A 81 -5.91 3.44 0.46
C TYR A 81 -7.31 3.21 1.03
N HIS A 82 -8.35 3.26 0.19
CA HIS A 82 -9.71 2.87 0.55
C HIS A 82 -9.76 1.43 1.04
N ALA A 83 -9.19 0.48 0.30
CA ALA A 83 -9.20 -0.93 0.66
C ALA A 83 -8.48 -1.22 1.99
N GLN A 84 -7.45 -0.42 2.34
CA GLN A 84 -6.81 -0.48 3.65
C GLN A 84 -7.73 0.03 4.76
N CYS A 85 -8.38 1.19 4.55
CA CYS A 85 -9.33 1.77 5.52
C CYS A 85 -10.50 0.81 5.79
N LEU A 86 -11.09 0.25 4.74
CA LEU A 86 -12.21 -0.69 4.85
C LEU A 86 -11.82 -1.96 5.61
N ARG A 87 -10.66 -2.55 5.33
CA ARG A 87 -10.17 -3.71 6.08
C ARG A 87 -9.92 -3.40 7.55
N ALA A 88 -9.33 -2.24 7.86
CA ALA A 88 -9.04 -1.82 9.23
C ALA A 88 -10.31 -1.56 10.07
N VAL A 89 -11.38 -1.08 9.43
CA VAL A 89 -12.69 -0.93 10.09
C VAL A 89 -13.37 -2.29 10.23
N LYS A 90 -13.45 -3.08 9.14
CA LYS A 90 -14.11 -4.41 9.15
C LYS A 90 -13.48 -5.36 10.17
N SER A 91 -12.15 -5.31 10.39
CA SER A 91 -11.47 -6.16 11.37
C SER A 91 -11.82 -5.84 12.84
N LYS A 92 -12.33 -4.63 13.11
CA LYS A 92 -12.75 -4.20 14.45
C LYS A 92 -14.24 -4.42 14.71
N LEU A 93 -15.01 -4.83 13.69
CA LEU A 93 -16.43 -5.06 13.83
C LEU A 93 -16.73 -6.48 14.35
N PRO A 94 -17.76 -6.65 15.20
CA PRO A 94 -18.26 -7.95 15.58
C PRO A 94 -18.67 -8.80 14.36
N ARG A 95 -18.55 -10.13 14.50
CA ARG A 95 -18.92 -11.08 13.44
C ARG A 95 -20.43 -11.19 13.28
N ARG A 96 -21.21 -10.99 14.35
CA ARG A 96 -22.67 -11.01 14.34
C ARG A 96 -23.25 -9.67 13.89
N GLU A 97 -24.22 -9.73 12.99
CA GLU A 97 -24.84 -8.55 12.37
C GLU A 97 -25.63 -7.69 13.37
N SER A 98 -26.30 -8.30 14.35
CA SER A 98 -27.03 -7.58 15.40
C SER A 98 -26.10 -6.72 16.27
N GLU A 99 -24.95 -7.28 16.67
CA GLU A 99 -23.90 -6.58 17.43
C GLU A 99 -23.16 -5.56 16.58
N ARG A 100 -23.11 -5.77 15.26
CA ARG A 100 -22.52 -4.82 14.32
C ARG A 100 -23.35 -3.55 14.23
N ARG A 101 -24.68 -3.65 14.14
CA ARG A 101 -25.58 -2.49 13.99
C ARG A 101 -25.55 -1.53 15.17
N SER A 102 -25.27 -2.03 16.38
CA SER A 102 -25.10 -1.20 17.58
C SER A 102 -23.66 -0.68 17.77
N HIS A 103 -22.71 -1.13 16.96
CA HIS A 103 -21.30 -0.76 17.10
C HIS A 103 -21.02 0.68 16.62
N PRO A 104 -20.19 1.47 17.33
CA PRO A 104 -19.88 2.85 16.93
C PRO A 104 -19.30 2.99 15.50
N LEU A 105 -18.52 2.00 15.06
CA LEU A 105 -17.91 1.95 13.71
C LEU A 105 -18.82 1.42 12.61
N ALA A 106 -20.07 1.02 12.91
CA ALA A 106 -21.00 0.51 11.90
C ALA A 106 -21.20 1.53 10.78
N ARG A 107 -21.46 2.79 11.16
CA ARG A 107 -21.62 3.91 10.23
C ARG A 107 -20.39 4.14 9.36
N HIS A 108 -19.19 4.07 9.94
CA HIS A 108 -17.94 4.18 9.17
C HIS A 108 -17.84 3.07 8.12
N CYS A 109 -18.21 1.85 8.46
CA CYS A 109 -18.20 0.72 7.54
C CYS A 109 -19.24 0.87 6.42
N ASP A 110 -20.44 1.36 6.73
CA ASP A 110 -21.49 1.60 5.73
C ASP A 110 -21.06 2.65 4.71
N ILE A 111 -20.47 3.76 5.18
CA ILE A 111 -19.95 4.82 4.30
C ILE A 111 -18.82 4.26 3.43
N LEU A 112 -17.85 3.53 4.01
CA LEU A 112 -16.75 2.94 3.24
C LEU A 112 -17.23 1.91 2.22
N THR A 113 -18.27 1.13 2.52
CA THR A 113 -18.87 0.17 1.59
C THR A 113 -19.61 0.89 0.44
N ALA A 114 -20.27 2.01 0.74
CA ALA A 114 -20.87 2.85 -0.30
C ALA A 114 -19.83 3.49 -1.23
N ILE A 115 -18.67 3.91 -0.68
CA ILE A 115 -17.52 4.37 -1.48
C ILE A 115 -16.96 3.23 -2.33
N GLU A 116 -16.83 2.01 -1.77
CA GLU A 116 -16.35 0.82 -2.48
C GLU A 116 -17.16 0.56 -3.75
N THR A 117 -18.49 0.69 -3.64
CA THR A 117 -19.42 0.54 -4.77
C THR A 117 -19.11 1.55 -5.87
N ARG A 118 -18.86 2.82 -5.51
CA ARG A 118 -18.54 3.88 -6.48
C ARG A 118 -17.18 3.68 -7.14
N ILE A 119 -16.17 3.29 -6.37
CA ILE A 119 -14.85 2.94 -6.92
C ILE A 119 -14.97 1.79 -7.91
N SER A 120 -15.75 0.75 -7.57
CA SER A 120 -15.94 -0.44 -8.41
C SER A 120 -16.61 -0.11 -9.75
N MET A 121 -17.63 0.76 -9.74
CA MET A 121 -18.26 1.24 -10.97
C MET A 121 -17.27 1.99 -11.85
N LEU A 122 -16.47 2.90 -11.28
CA LEU A 122 -15.44 3.64 -12.01
C LEU A 122 -14.35 2.71 -12.56
N SER A 123 -13.90 1.72 -11.78
CA SER A 123 -12.96 0.71 -12.26
C SER A 123 -13.54 -0.08 -13.44
N MET A 124 -14.81 -0.45 -13.39
CA MET A 124 -15.48 -1.14 -14.50
C MET A 124 -15.54 -0.27 -15.77
N THR A 125 -15.81 1.02 -15.64
CA THR A 125 -15.88 1.96 -16.77
C THR A 125 -14.50 2.24 -17.37
N PHE A 126 -13.50 2.54 -16.54
CA PHE A 126 -12.23 3.11 -17.00
C PHE A 126 -11.07 2.12 -17.07
N SER A 127 -10.98 1.11 -16.20
CA SER A 127 -9.75 0.30 -16.02
C SER A 127 -9.28 -0.36 -17.30
N LYS A 128 -10.21 -0.90 -18.11
CA LYS A 128 -9.86 -1.50 -19.42
C LYS A 128 -9.13 -0.53 -20.35
N TYR A 129 -9.56 0.74 -20.39
CA TYR A 129 -8.98 1.76 -21.25
C TYR A 129 -7.67 2.33 -20.69
N VAL A 130 -7.57 2.39 -19.36
CA VAL A 130 -6.36 2.79 -18.64
C VAL A 130 -5.24 1.77 -18.81
N GLU A 131 -5.55 0.47 -18.65
CA GLU A 131 -4.58 -0.62 -18.79
C GLU A 131 -4.07 -0.76 -20.23
N THR A 132 -4.95 -0.57 -21.22
CA THR A 132 -4.58 -0.59 -22.65
C THR A 132 -3.91 0.71 -23.11
N ASN A 133 -3.70 1.70 -22.22
CA ASN A 133 -3.16 3.03 -22.52
C ASN A 133 -3.93 3.78 -23.63
N VAL A 134 -5.19 3.41 -23.88
CA VAL A 134 -6.07 4.07 -24.84
C VAL A 134 -6.60 5.38 -24.26
N CYS A 135 -6.92 5.38 -22.97
CA CYS A 135 -7.39 6.57 -22.25
C CYS A 135 -6.79 6.58 -20.83
N CYS A 136 -6.56 7.75 -20.25
CA CYS A 136 -6.21 7.83 -18.83
C CYS A 136 -7.47 7.95 -17.98
N PHE A 137 -7.34 7.82 -16.67
CA PHE A 137 -8.38 8.25 -15.76
C PHE A 137 -8.58 9.76 -15.90
N ILE A 138 -9.80 10.19 -16.21
CA ILE A 138 -10.14 11.59 -16.53
C ILE A 138 -10.68 12.36 -15.32
N PRO A 139 -11.57 11.80 -14.48
CA PRO A 139 -12.29 12.61 -13.51
C PRO A 139 -11.45 12.83 -12.24
N GLY A 140 -10.47 13.74 -12.32
CA GLY A 140 -9.57 14.08 -11.21
C GLY A 140 -10.30 14.49 -9.94
N LYS A 141 -11.39 15.28 -10.07
CA LYS A 141 -12.24 15.70 -8.95
C LYS A 141 -12.81 14.53 -8.13
N VAL A 142 -13.07 13.39 -8.76
CA VAL A 142 -13.54 12.18 -8.06
C VAL A 142 -12.49 11.65 -7.08
N ILE A 143 -11.21 11.68 -7.47
CA ILE A 143 -10.10 11.24 -6.61
C ILE A 143 -9.98 12.15 -5.39
N ASP A 144 -10.00 13.47 -5.62
CA ASP A 144 -9.94 14.46 -4.55
C ASP A 144 -11.08 14.28 -3.55
N GLU A 145 -12.30 14.08 -4.06
CA GLU A 145 -13.48 13.90 -3.23
C GLU A 145 -13.44 12.61 -2.40
N ILE A 146 -12.96 11.50 -2.97
CA ILE A 146 -12.76 10.26 -2.21
C ILE A 146 -11.73 10.48 -1.10
N PHE A 147 -10.59 11.13 -1.37
CA PHE A 147 -9.61 11.41 -0.33
C PHE A 147 -10.14 12.36 0.75
N ARG A 148 -10.95 13.36 0.38
CA ARG A 148 -11.62 14.27 1.31
C ARG A 148 -12.54 13.51 2.25
N VAL A 149 -13.41 12.65 1.70
CA VAL A 149 -14.34 11.83 2.48
C VAL A 149 -13.60 10.83 3.36
N LEU A 150 -12.57 10.14 2.85
CA LEU A 150 -11.78 9.20 3.64
C LEU A 150 -11.06 9.88 4.81
N ARG A 151 -10.56 11.11 4.61
CA ARG A 151 -9.96 11.90 5.69
C ARG A 151 -11.00 12.30 6.74
N LEU A 152 -12.16 12.75 6.30
CA LEU A 152 -13.28 13.10 7.19
C LEU A 152 -13.72 11.91 8.06
N ILE A 153 -13.85 10.72 7.47
CA ILE A 153 -14.22 9.48 8.19
C ILE A 153 -13.19 9.12 9.25
N ARG A 154 -11.90 9.31 8.95
CA ARG A 154 -10.81 8.99 9.88
C ARG A 154 -10.79 9.93 11.09
N ASP A 155 -11.03 11.21 10.84
CA ASP A 155 -10.86 12.25 11.87
C ASP A 155 -12.15 12.44 12.70
N THR A 156 -13.32 11.99 12.19
CA THR A 156 -14.62 12.13 12.86
C THR A 156 -15.05 10.87 13.61
N LYS A 157 -15.32 11.01 14.91
CA LYS A 157 -15.83 9.91 15.76
C LYS A 157 -17.27 9.51 15.44
N THR A 158 -18.11 10.47 15.02
CA THR A 158 -19.52 10.27 14.68
C THR A 158 -19.82 10.88 13.31
N PRO A 159 -19.51 10.18 12.21
CA PRO A 159 -19.72 10.74 10.88
C PRO A 159 -21.22 11.00 10.61
N PRO A 160 -21.53 12.07 9.85
CA PRO A 160 -22.87 12.29 9.30
C PRO A 160 -23.39 11.09 8.50
N ARG A 161 -24.67 11.12 8.13
CA ARG A 161 -25.26 9.99 7.38
C ARG A 161 -24.56 9.83 6.03
N ALA A 162 -24.40 8.57 5.59
CA ALA A 162 -23.70 8.26 4.34
C ALA A 162 -24.24 9.02 3.14
N HIS A 163 -25.55 9.25 3.10
CA HIS A 163 -26.16 9.96 1.97
C HIS A 163 -25.80 11.45 1.92
N GLU A 164 -25.54 12.10 3.06
CA GLU A 164 -25.17 13.52 3.10
C GLU A 164 -23.73 13.72 2.61
N ILE A 165 -22.82 12.90 3.11
CA ILE A 165 -21.38 13.03 2.81
C ILE A 165 -21.06 12.56 1.39
N LEU A 166 -21.74 11.53 0.92
CA LEU A 166 -21.44 10.91 -0.38
C LEU A 166 -22.23 11.53 -1.53
N GLN A 167 -23.08 12.54 -1.30
CA GLN A 167 -23.92 13.09 -2.36
C GLN A 167 -23.06 13.64 -3.52
N GLU A 168 -22.11 14.53 -3.21
CA GLU A 168 -21.21 15.09 -4.23
C GLU A 168 -20.43 13.98 -4.94
N LEU A 169 -19.84 13.03 -4.20
CA LEU A 169 -19.13 11.88 -4.78
C LEU A 169 -20.00 11.09 -5.76
N ARG A 170 -21.26 10.85 -5.42
CA ARG A 170 -22.20 10.12 -6.27
C ARG A 170 -22.48 10.89 -7.55
N ASP A 171 -22.74 12.18 -7.45
CA ASP A 171 -23.09 13.03 -8.58
C ASP A 171 -21.91 13.16 -9.55
N ILE A 172 -20.71 13.50 -9.05
CA ILE A 172 -19.52 13.63 -9.91
C ILE A 172 -19.08 12.28 -10.51
N SER A 173 -19.28 11.16 -9.81
CA SER A 173 -18.98 9.84 -10.37
C SER A 173 -19.95 9.47 -11.50
N SER A 174 -21.25 9.72 -11.30
CA SER A 174 -22.26 9.47 -12.34
C SER A 174 -22.02 10.33 -13.57
N MET A 175 -21.79 11.64 -13.39
CA MET A 175 -21.48 12.55 -14.48
C MET A 175 -20.22 12.12 -15.25
N ALA A 176 -19.19 11.64 -14.55
CA ALA A 176 -17.96 11.17 -15.18
C ALA A 176 -18.19 9.92 -16.05
N MET A 177 -19.00 8.97 -15.60
CA MET A 177 -19.33 7.76 -16.36
C MET A 177 -20.18 8.10 -17.59
N GLU A 178 -21.23 8.92 -17.42
CA GLU A 178 -22.09 9.37 -18.52
C GLU A 178 -21.29 10.13 -19.58
N HIS A 179 -20.46 11.09 -19.17
CA HIS A 179 -19.61 11.82 -20.11
C HIS A 179 -18.64 10.90 -20.85
N PHE A 180 -18.09 9.89 -20.16
CA PHE A 180 -17.23 8.91 -20.80
C PHE A 180 -18.00 8.10 -21.86
N ASP A 181 -19.15 7.55 -21.51
CA ASP A 181 -19.93 6.70 -22.40
C ASP A 181 -20.50 7.45 -23.61
N GLU A 182 -20.91 8.71 -23.43
CA GLU A 182 -21.53 9.52 -24.49
C GLU A 182 -20.54 10.25 -25.40
N LYS A 183 -19.45 10.78 -24.83
CA LYS A 183 -18.54 11.68 -25.56
C LYS A 183 -17.21 11.05 -25.89
N ILE A 184 -16.69 10.21 -25.01
CA ILE A 184 -15.29 9.74 -25.10
C ILE A 184 -15.24 8.36 -25.74
N LEU A 185 -16.09 7.45 -25.28
CA LEU A 185 -16.14 6.07 -25.73
C LEU A 185 -16.42 5.93 -27.24
N PRO A 186 -17.32 6.72 -27.87
CA PRO A 186 -17.55 6.65 -29.31
C PRO A 186 -16.28 6.99 -30.11
N ASP A 187 -15.58 8.05 -29.72
CA ASP A 187 -14.35 8.50 -30.38
C ASP A 187 -13.22 7.46 -30.22
N LEU A 188 -13.10 6.84 -29.05
CA LEU A 188 -12.12 5.79 -28.81
C LEU A 188 -12.40 4.55 -29.66
N LYS A 189 -13.67 4.10 -29.74
CA LYS A 189 -14.07 2.94 -30.56
C LYS A 189 -13.84 3.20 -32.05
N HIS A 190 -14.13 4.40 -32.54
CA HIS A 190 -13.89 4.77 -33.93
C HIS A 190 -12.40 4.71 -34.29
N ASN A 191 -11.54 5.25 -33.42
CA ASN A 191 -10.08 5.21 -33.62
C ASN A 191 -9.51 3.79 -33.57
N ILE A 192 -10.01 2.93 -32.68
CA ILE A 192 -9.57 1.52 -32.61
C ILE A 192 -10.02 0.74 -33.85
N CYS A 193 -11.26 0.94 -34.32
CA CYS A 193 -11.79 0.27 -35.50
C CYS A 193 -11.04 0.67 -36.79
N MET A 194 -10.67 1.94 -36.92
CA MET A 194 -9.88 2.44 -38.06
C MET A 194 -8.45 1.91 -38.10
N VAL A 195 -7.86 1.57 -36.95
CA VAL A 195 -6.49 1.02 -36.84
C VAL A 195 -6.49 -0.53 -36.89
N GLY A 196 -7.65 -1.17 -36.75
CA GLY A 196 -7.82 -2.62 -36.54
C GLY A 196 -8.06 -3.48 -37.79
N THR A 197 -7.61 -3.12 -38.99
CA THR A 197 -7.67 -4.01 -40.18
C THR A 197 -6.52 -5.03 -40.25
N VAL A 198 -5.70 -5.14 -39.22
CA VAL A 198 -4.73 -6.25 -39.09
C VAL A 198 -4.88 -6.88 -37.70
N ASN A 199 -5.30 -8.14 -37.71
CA ASN A 199 -5.46 -9.06 -36.57
C ASN A 199 -6.86 -9.07 -35.95
N SER A 200 -7.78 -9.77 -36.62
CA SER A 200 -8.91 -10.40 -35.94
C SER A 200 -8.77 -11.91 -36.10
N TYR A 201 -8.32 -12.58 -35.04
CA TYR A 201 -8.65 -13.97 -34.78
C TYR A 201 -9.62 -13.96 -33.60
N GLU A 202 -10.77 -14.62 -33.82
CA GLU A 202 -11.72 -15.13 -32.84
C GLU A 202 -12.51 -14.13 -31.99
N LEU A 203 -13.74 -13.87 -32.43
CA LEU A 203 -14.91 -14.10 -31.57
C LEU A 203 -16.13 -14.49 -32.42
N PRO A 204 -16.83 -15.60 -32.12
CA PRO A 204 -18.02 -16.02 -32.85
C PRO A 204 -19.29 -15.42 -32.24
N GLY A 205 -20.09 -14.74 -33.07
CA GLY A 205 -21.46 -14.36 -32.73
C GLY A 205 -21.72 -12.85 -32.86
N GLY A 206 -22.47 -12.47 -33.90
CA GLY A 206 -23.00 -11.12 -34.06
C GLY A 206 -22.89 -10.63 -35.49
N ALA A 207 -23.92 -10.89 -36.28
CA ALA A 207 -24.07 -10.47 -37.65
C ALA A 207 -23.91 -8.96 -37.85
N LEU A 208 -23.16 -8.54 -38.87
CA LEU A 208 -23.49 -7.38 -39.68
C LEU A 208 -23.26 -7.71 -41.15
N MET A 209 -24.38 -7.75 -41.87
CA MET A 209 -24.48 -7.88 -43.32
C MET A 209 -23.66 -6.76 -43.98
N ILE A 210 -22.62 -7.13 -44.74
CA ILE A 210 -22.01 -6.22 -45.70
C ILE A 210 -23.01 -6.09 -46.85
N SER A 211 -23.84 -5.05 -46.78
CA SER A 211 -24.66 -4.60 -47.90
C SER A 211 -23.75 -3.93 -48.93
N HIS A 212 -23.32 -4.69 -49.94
CA HIS A 212 -22.72 -4.12 -51.15
C HIS A 212 -23.84 -3.54 -52.03
N THR A 213 -24.13 -2.24 -51.88
CA THR A 213 -24.85 -1.47 -52.91
C THR A 213 -24.24 -0.08 -53.07
N ARG A 214 -24.23 0.36 -54.34
CA ARG A 214 -23.75 1.62 -54.95
C ARG A 214 -22.30 1.60 -55.41
N HIS A 215 -21.93 2.00 -56.62
CA HIS A 215 -22.57 2.27 -57.92
C HIS A 215 -21.35 2.57 -58.83
N PRO A 216 -21.20 2.01 -60.03
CA PRO A 216 -20.17 2.49 -60.94
C PRO A 216 -20.69 3.79 -61.56
N ASN A 217 -19.94 4.88 -61.51
CA ASN A 217 -19.96 5.95 -62.50
C ASN A 217 -18.81 6.93 -62.26
N ASN A 218 -17.92 6.97 -63.26
CA ASN A 218 -17.09 8.10 -63.69
C ASN A 218 -16.20 8.78 -62.63
N ALA A 219 -15.03 8.18 -62.38
CA ALA A 219 -13.84 8.94 -62.03
C ALA A 219 -12.87 8.90 -63.22
N THR A 220 -12.81 10.02 -63.94
CA THR A 220 -11.76 10.35 -64.90
C THR A 220 -10.39 10.10 -64.26
N LEU A 221 -9.58 9.26 -64.90
CA LEU A 221 -8.16 9.14 -64.63
C LEU A 221 -7.49 10.51 -64.82
N PRO A 222 -6.80 11.09 -63.81
CA PRO A 222 -5.82 12.12 -64.09
C PRO A 222 -4.55 11.41 -64.57
N HIS A 223 -4.50 11.15 -65.88
CA HIS A 223 -3.26 10.82 -66.55
C HIS A 223 -2.42 12.10 -66.59
N ASN A 224 -1.39 12.17 -65.73
CA ASN A 224 -0.10 12.79 -66.00
C ASN A 224 0.86 12.49 -64.83
N PHE A 225 1.23 11.21 -64.70
CA PHE A 225 2.44 10.85 -63.98
C PHE A 225 3.63 11.20 -64.87
N THR A 226 4.30 12.31 -64.58
CA THR A 226 5.62 12.58 -65.17
C THR A 226 6.63 11.61 -64.57
N SER A 227 7.55 11.08 -65.41
CA SER A 227 8.62 10.15 -65.02
C SER A 227 9.40 10.65 -63.77
N GLU A 228 9.52 11.97 -63.62
CA GLU A 228 10.16 12.62 -62.48
C GLU A 228 9.41 12.45 -61.14
N LYS A 229 8.08 12.55 -61.11
CA LYS A 229 7.29 12.32 -59.87
C LYS A 229 7.37 10.86 -59.43
N LEU A 230 7.41 9.95 -60.40
CA LEU A 230 7.54 8.52 -60.19
C LEU A 230 8.93 8.19 -59.61
N ASN A 231 10.00 8.73 -60.20
CA ASN A 231 11.36 8.61 -59.67
C ASN A 231 11.53 9.21 -58.26
N GLN A 232 10.88 10.35 -57.98
CA GLN A 232 10.87 10.92 -56.62
C GLN A 232 10.13 10.03 -55.61
N SER A 233 9.03 9.38 -56.01
CA SER A 233 8.32 8.44 -55.14
C SER A 233 9.16 7.19 -54.85
N PHE A 234 9.86 6.64 -55.85
CA PHE A 234 10.79 5.52 -55.65
C PHE A 234 11.96 5.90 -54.74
N LYS A 235 12.53 7.09 -54.89
CA LYS A 235 13.59 7.59 -54.00
C LYS A 235 13.11 7.69 -52.54
N LYS A 236 11.92 8.26 -52.32
CA LYS A 236 11.29 8.34 -50.97
C LYS A 236 11.01 6.95 -50.38
N ILE A 237 10.58 5.99 -51.19
CA ILE A 237 10.35 4.61 -50.75
C ILE A 237 11.68 3.95 -50.36
N TYR A 238 12.73 4.15 -51.15
CA TYR A 238 14.06 3.63 -50.87
C TYR A 238 14.65 4.20 -49.57
N ASP A 239 14.57 5.52 -49.39
CA ASP A 239 15.05 6.20 -48.18
C ASP A 239 14.28 5.76 -46.93
N ARG A 240 12.93 5.64 -47.03
CA ARG A 240 12.10 5.07 -45.96
C ARG A 240 12.47 3.63 -45.65
N THR A 241 12.74 2.81 -46.66
CA THR A 241 13.13 1.40 -46.48
C THR A 241 14.47 1.29 -45.77
N LYS A 242 15.45 2.13 -46.12
CA LYS A 242 16.75 2.20 -45.46
C LYS A 242 16.61 2.62 -43.99
N GLN A 243 15.79 3.63 -43.71
CA GLN A 243 15.56 4.12 -42.34
C GLN A 243 14.79 3.09 -41.49
N ASN A 244 13.82 2.40 -42.07
CA ASN A 244 13.12 1.28 -41.42
C ASN A 244 14.07 0.12 -41.11
N LYS A 245 15.00 -0.21 -42.00
CA LYS A 245 16.01 -1.26 -41.76
C LYS A 245 16.88 -0.93 -40.54
N ILE A 246 17.32 0.32 -40.41
CA ILE A 246 18.10 0.78 -39.25
C ILE A 246 17.25 0.74 -37.98
N SER A 247 16.01 1.22 -38.04
CA SER A 247 15.07 1.19 -36.89
C SER A 247 14.81 -0.25 -36.41
N CYS A 248 14.59 -1.20 -37.32
CA CYS A 248 14.41 -2.61 -37.01
C CYS A 248 15.66 -3.23 -36.36
N LEU A 249 16.87 -2.86 -36.78
CA LEU A 249 18.12 -3.33 -36.15
C LEU A 249 18.28 -2.77 -34.73
N THR A 250 18.02 -1.48 -34.53
CA THR A 250 18.03 -0.85 -33.20
C THR A 250 17.00 -1.50 -32.27
N MET A 251 15.79 -1.73 -32.76
CA MET A 251 14.73 -2.42 -32.02
C MET A 251 15.14 -3.84 -31.63
N ARG A 252 15.79 -4.58 -32.54
CA ARG A 252 16.30 -5.93 -32.27
C ARG A 252 17.36 -5.94 -31.17
N ASN A 253 18.24 -4.93 -31.13
CA ASN A 253 19.25 -4.80 -30.08
C ASN A 253 18.63 -4.44 -28.72
N LEU A 254 17.65 -3.54 -28.70
CA LEU A 254 16.89 -3.21 -27.49
C LEU A 254 16.13 -4.44 -26.96
N MET A 255 15.50 -5.22 -27.84
CA MET A 255 14.83 -6.48 -27.47
C MET A 255 15.80 -7.50 -26.88
N ARG A 256 17.02 -7.63 -27.44
CA ARG A 256 18.07 -8.50 -26.87
C ARG A 256 18.46 -8.07 -25.45
N GLY A 257 18.67 -6.77 -25.24
CA GLY A 257 18.95 -6.22 -23.90
C GLY A 257 17.78 -6.41 -22.92
N MET A 258 16.54 -6.24 -23.39
CA MET A 258 15.34 -6.49 -22.60
C MET A 258 15.20 -7.97 -22.22
N LYS A 259 15.49 -8.89 -23.14
CA LYS A 259 15.48 -10.35 -22.89
C LYS A 259 16.48 -10.75 -21.81
N LEU A 260 17.69 -10.17 -21.82
CA LEU A 260 18.70 -10.41 -20.78
C LEU A 260 18.27 -9.85 -19.42
N ARG A 261 17.73 -8.62 -19.38
CA ARG A 261 17.18 -8.02 -18.15
C ARG A 261 16.04 -8.86 -17.58
N MET A 262 15.14 -9.35 -18.44
CA MET A 262 14.02 -10.19 -18.04
C MET A 262 14.47 -11.54 -17.46
N LYS A 263 15.51 -12.17 -18.03
CA LYS A 263 16.13 -13.37 -17.44
C LYS A 263 16.72 -13.11 -16.05
N ARG A 264 17.44 -11.99 -15.87
CA ARG A 264 18.02 -11.62 -14.58
C ARG A 264 16.96 -11.34 -13.53
N GLN A 265 15.90 -10.62 -13.89
CA GLN A 265 14.75 -10.36 -13.01
C GLN A 265 14.03 -11.67 -12.64
N GLY A 266 13.84 -12.58 -13.60
CA GLY A 266 13.26 -13.91 -13.33
C GLY A 266 14.07 -14.72 -12.32
N PHE A 267 15.41 -14.68 -12.39
CA PHE A 267 16.26 -15.34 -11.40
C PHE A 267 16.12 -14.71 -10.00
N GLN A 268 16.09 -13.38 -9.91
CA GLN A 268 15.87 -12.69 -8.63
C GLN A 268 14.49 -13.01 -8.04
N LEU A 269 13.44 -13.04 -8.85
CA LEU A 269 12.09 -13.42 -8.44
C LEU A 269 12.07 -14.84 -7.86
N ARG A 270 12.73 -15.79 -8.52
CA ARG A 270 12.83 -17.18 -8.04
C ARG A 270 13.57 -17.27 -6.70
N LEU A 271 14.65 -16.50 -6.54
CA LEU A 271 15.39 -16.45 -5.28
C LEU A 271 14.55 -15.84 -4.15
N GLN A 272 13.79 -14.77 -4.41
CA GLN A 272 12.88 -14.19 -3.43
C GLN A 272 11.75 -15.17 -3.06
N SER A 273 11.17 -15.86 -4.03
CA SER A 273 10.15 -16.88 -3.79
C SER A 273 10.66 -18.01 -2.88
N LEU A 274 11.91 -18.47 -3.07
CA LEU A 274 12.53 -19.44 -2.16
C LEU A 274 12.74 -18.90 -0.74
N LYS A 275 13.11 -17.62 -0.59
CA LYS A 275 13.24 -16.99 0.75
C LYS A 275 11.88 -16.90 1.44
N LEU A 276 10.84 -16.49 0.71
CA LEU A 276 9.47 -16.45 1.22
C LEU A 276 8.99 -17.83 1.65
N GLN A 277 9.26 -18.88 0.86
CA GLN A 277 8.89 -20.25 1.22
C GLN A 277 9.58 -20.72 2.51
N LYS A 278 10.87 -20.37 2.70
CA LYS A 278 11.58 -20.68 3.96
C LYS A 278 10.97 -19.95 5.14
N GLN A 279 10.62 -18.68 4.99
CA GLN A 279 9.95 -17.90 6.04
C GLN A 279 8.56 -18.46 6.35
N ALA A 280 7.79 -18.85 5.33
CA ALA A 280 6.48 -19.47 5.50
C ALA A 280 6.57 -20.80 6.29
N LYS A 281 7.59 -21.63 6.03
CA LYS A 281 7.84 -22.85 6.82
C LYS A 281 8.15 -22.52 8.28
N LYS A 282 8.98 -21.49 8.53
CA LYS A 282 9.31 -21.07 9.90
C LYS A 282 8.09 -20.52 10.65
N LEU A 283 7.24 -19.77 9.97
CA LEU A 283 5.99 -19.27 10.53
C LEU A 283 5.04 -20.41 10.87
N HIS A 284 4.91 -21.40 9.97
CA HIS A 284 4.10 -22.59 10.23
C HIS A 284 4.57 -23.37 11.47
N GLU A 285 5.88 -23.56 11.62
CA GLU A 285 6.47 -24.19 12.81
C GLU A 285 6.13 -23.42 14.09
N GLN A 286 6.25 -22.09 14.06
CA GLN A 286 5.89 -21.24 15.19
C GLN A 286 4.39 -21.31 15.53
N ASP A 287 3.52 -21.37 14.52
CA ASP A 287 2.08 -21.55 14.72
C ASP A 287 1.76 -22.91 15.35
N THR A 288 2.46 -23.97 14.95
CA THR A 288 2.32 -25.30 15.57
C THR A 288 2.73 -25.27 17.05
N GLN A 289 3.87 -24.65 17.37
CA GLN A 289 4.32 -24.49 18.76
C GLN A 289 3.33 -23.66 19.59
N LEU A 290 2.77 -22.59 19.01
CA LEU A 290 1.74 -21.79 19.67
C LEU A 290 0.46 -22.60 19.91
N ALA A 291 0.05 -23.45 18.97
CA ALA A 291 -1.11 -24.32 19.13
C ALA A 291 -0.89 -25.35 20.24
N GLU A 292 0.30 -25.95 20.31
CA GLU A 292 0.65 -26.89 21.38
C GLU A 292 0.68 -26.21 22.76
N MET A 293 1.27 -25.01 22.86
CA MET A 293 1.26 -24.23 24.10
C MET A 293 -0.15 -23.84 24.53
N ARG A 294 -1.04 -23.48 23.60
CA ARG A 294 -2.46 -23.18 23.89
C ARG A 294 -3.18 -24.41 24.45
N LYS A 295 -2.99 -25.58 23.82
CA LYS A 295 -3.56 -26.84 24.31
C LYS A 295 -3.07 -27.17 25.72
N HIS A 296 -1.78 -26.99 25.98
CA HIS A 296 -1.24 -27.19 27.32
C HIS A 296 -1.87 -26.22 28.33
N LEU A 297 -2.04 -24.94 28.00
CA LEU A 297 -2.73 -23.99 28.88
C LEU A 297 -4.17 -24.41 29.17
N GLU A 298 -4.92 -24.87 28.16
CA GLU A 298 -6.28 -25.40 28.34
C GLU A 298 -6.30 -26.64 29.26
N GLU A 299 -5.35 -27.57 29.09
CA GLU A 299 -5.21 -28.74 29.96
C GLU A 299 -4.87 -28.37 31.42
N TRP A 300 -4.05 -27.33 31.63
CA TRP A 300 -3.73 -26.82 32.97
C TRP A 300 -4.90 -26.07 33.60
N GLU A 301 -5.64 -25.29 32.81
CA GLU A 301 -6.87 -24.64 33.24
C GLU A 301 -7.90 -25.68 33.69
N GLN A 302 -8.10 -26.74 32.90
CA GLN A 302 -8.99 -27.84 33.26
C GLN A 302 -8.56 -28.52 34.56
N LYS A 303 -7.26 -28.82 34.73
CA LYS A 303 -6.74 -29.39 36.00
C LYS A 303 -6.99 -28.48 37.20
N MET A 304 -6.85 -27.16 37.06
CA MET A 304 -7.15 -26.24 38.16
C MET A 304 -8.65 -26.24 38.50
N VAL A 305 -9.52 -26.28 37.50
CA VAL A 305 -10.97 -26.40 37.68
C VAL A 305 -11.31 -27.70 38.42
N ASP A 306 -10.75 -28.83 37.98
CA ASP A 306 -10.97 -30.14 38.59
C ASP A 306 -10.48 -30.17 40.04
N LEU A 307 -9.29 -29.62 40.32
CA LEU A 307 -8.73 -29.52 41.68
C LEU A 307 -9.59 -28.63 42.57
N THR A 308 -10.12 -27.52 42.04
CA THR A 308 -11.02 -26.61 42.75
C THR A 308 -12.34 -27.30 43.07
N ALA A 309 -12.86 -28.12 42.15
CA ALA A 309 -14.06 -28.91 42.36
C ALA A 309 -13.84 -30.04 43.39
N GLU A 310 -12.68 -30.68 43.41
CA GLU A 310 -12.29 -31.64 44.46
C GLU A 310 -12.17 -30.98 45.83
N LEU A 311 -11.51 -29.82 45.93
CA LEU A 311 -11.44 -29.05 47.18
C LEU A 311 -12.83 -28.65 47.69
N SER A 312 -13.73 -28.26 46.78
CA SER A 312 -15.12 -27.93 47.13
C SER A 312 -15.87 -29.14 47.67
N ARG A 313 -15.72 -30.32 47.04
CA ARG A 313 -16.30 -31.59 47.52
C ARG A 313 -15.72 -32.07 48.85
N ALA A 314 -14.41 -31.93 49.05
CA ALA A 314 -13.76 -32.26 50.32
C ALA A 314 -14.24 -31.35 51.45
N ARG A 315 -14.49 -30.08 51.15
CA ARG A 315 -15.07 -29.10 52.09
C ARG A 315 -16.50 -29.47 52.48
N GLU A 316 -17.34 -29.89 51.53
CA GLU A 316 -18.70 -30.37 51.81
C GLU A 316 -18.71 -31.67 52.62
N GLY A 317 -17.78 -32.60 52.38
CA GLY A 317 -17.62 -33.83 53.16
C GLY A 317 -17.21 -33.61 54.62
N THR A 318 -16.70 -32.42 54.96
CA THR A 318 -16.30 -32.06 56.34
C THR A 318 -17.42 -31.30 57.09
N GLN A 319 -18.57 -31.09 56.46
CA GLN A 319 -19.68 -30.29 56.99
C GLN A 319 -20.88 -31.18 57.36
N ASN A 320 -20.66 -32.28 58.11
CA ASN A 320 -21.70 -32.92 58.91
C ASN A 320 -21.52 -32.48 60.37
N PRO A 321 -22.45 -31.70 60.96
CA PRO A 321 -22.26 -31.06 62.25
C PRO A 321 -22.84 -31.94 63.37
N ASP A 322 -22.36 -33.16 63.53
CA ASP A 322 -22.63 -33.95 64.72
C ASP A 322 -21.39 -34.79 65.07
N SER A 323 -20.92 -34.68 66.31
CA SER A 323 -19.70 -35.31 66.87
C SER A 323 -18.41 -34.46 66.85
N LEU A 324 -18.50 -33.19 67.25
CA LEU A 324 -17.35 -32.32 67.46
C LEU A 324 -17.09 -32.00 68.96
N GLU A 325 -17.24 -32.99 69.86
CA GLU A 325 -16.89 -32.78 71.27
C GLU A 325 -16.07 -33.92 71.93
N SER A 326 -15.78 -35.02 71.23
CA SER A 326 -15.14 -36.19 71.87
C SER A 326 -13.66 -36.44 71.54
N ARG A 327 -12.90 -35.48 71.01
CA ARG A 327 -11.46 -35.71 70.65
C ARG A 327 -10.44 -34.67 71.12
N LYS A 328 -10.79 -33.80 72.07
CA LYS A 328 -9.84 -32.76 72.54
C LYS A 328 -8.90 -33.16 73.69
N HIS A 329 -8.94 -34.39 74.22
CA HIS A 329 -8.11 -34.77 75.38
C HIS A 329 -7.06 -35.87 75.18
N MET A 330 -6.79 -36.36 73.96
CA MET A 330 -5.74 -37.39 73.75
C MET A 330 -4.81 -37.19 72.54
N ALA A 331 -4.69 -35.98 72.00
CA ALA A 331 -3.82 -35.72 70.83
C ALA A 331 -2.77 -34.61 71.03
N ILE A 332 -2.53 -34.15 72.26
CA ILE A 332 -1.58 -33.04 72.53
C ILE A 332 -0.15 -33.53 72.87
N SER A 333 0.10 -34.83 73.04
CA SER A 333 1.43 -35.31 73.47
C SER A 333 2.21 -36.18 72.47
N LYS A 334 1.84 -36.21 71.18
CA LYS A 334 2.56 -37.00 70.16
C LYS A 334 2.89 -36.28 68.84
N HIS A 335 2.61 -34.98 68.69
CA HIS A 335 2.76 -34.30 67.39
C HIS A 335 3.78 -33.16 67.34
N ILE A 336 4.62 -32.97 68.36
CA ILE A 336 5.63 -31.89 68.37
C ILE A 336 6.99 -32.30 67.77
N ILE A 337 7.23 -33.56 67.42
CA ILE A 337 8.53 -34.01 66.87
C ILE A 337 8.52 -34.29 65.35
N ASN A 338 7.35 -34.35 64.70
CA ASN A 338 7.28 -34.70 63.27
C ASN A 338 6.98 -33.53 62.33
N THR A 339 6.94 -32.28 62.80
CA THR A 339 6.56 -31.12 61.96
C THR A 339 7.77 -30.33 61.41
N GLU A 340 8.98 -30.58 61.89
CA GLU A 340 10.20 -29.94 61.37
C GLU A 340 10.96 -30.74 60.31
N VAL A 341 10.60 -32.01 60.05
CA VAL A 341 11.30 -32.85 59.06
C VAL A 341 10.65 -32.80 57.67
N ASP A 342 9.32 -32.71 57.60
CA ASP A 342 8.58 -32.74 56.32
C ASP A 342 8.57 -31.41 55.56
N THR A 343 8.70 -30.27 56.26
CA THR A 343 8.82 -28.94 55.64
C THR A 343 10.21 -28.70 55.02
N THR A 344 11.26 -29.33 55.56
CA THR A 344 12.61 -29.32 54.96
C THR A 344 12.78 -30.26 53.77
N LEU A 345 11.99 -31.33 53.67
CA LEU A 345 12.07 -32.27 52.53
C LEU A 345 11.37 -31.72 51.28
N GLN A 346 10.20 -31.07 51.42
CA GLN A 346 9.47 -30.49 50.28
C GLN A 346 10.16 -29.27 49.67
N THR A 347 10.79 -28.43 50.49
CA THR A 347 11.53 -27.24 50.01
C THR A 347 12.81 -27.63 49.26
N ASN A 348 13.51 -28.67 49.72
CA ASN A 348 14.68 -29.24 49.02
C ASN A 348 14.29 -29.97 47.73
N GLU A 349 13.12 -30.61 47.67
CA GLU A 349 12.63 -31.28 46.47
C GLU A 349 12.19 -30.27 45.38
N LEU A 350 11.57 -29.15 45.77
CA LEU A 350 11.24 -28.04 44.88
C LEU A 350 12.50 -27.33 44.35
N HIS A 351 13.52 -27.13 45.19
CA HIS A 351 14.78 -26.52 44.78
C HIS A 351 15.61 -27.47 43.88
N SER A 352 15.53 -28.78 44.12
CA SER A 352 16.13 -29.83 43.29
C SER A 352 15.41 -30.01 41.95
N LYS A 353 14.08 -29.87 41.91
CA LYS A 353 13.27 -29.87 40.68
C LYS A 353 13.49 -28.58 39.85
N LYS A 354 13.65 -27.41 40.48
CA LYS A 354 14.07 -26.16 39.81
C LYS A 354 15.49 -26.25 39.25
N ARG A 355 16.43 -26.88 39.96
CA ARG A 355 17.80 -27.12 39.46
C ARG A 355 17.85 -28.18 38.35
N LYS A 356 16.98 -29.20 38.37
CA LYS A 356 16.87 -30.19 37.29
C LYS A 356 16.29 -29.59 36.00
N LEU A 357 15.33 -28.67 36.07
CA LEU A 357 14.78 -27.96 34.90
C LEU A 357 15.78 -26.99 34.22
N ILE A 358 16.83 -26.56 34.93
CA ILE A 358 17.91 -25.73 34.35
C ILE A 358 19.01 -26.59 33.72
N VAL A 359 19.20 -27.83 34.18
CA VAL A 359 20.26 -28.74 33.72
C VAL A 359 19.81 -29.68 32.59
N GLU A 360 18.51 -29.87 32.37
CA GLU A 360 18.00 -30.81 31.35
C GLU A 360 17.69 -30.18 29.98
N ARG A 361 18.25 -29.00 29.67
CA ARG A 361 18.51 -28.66 28.26
C ARG A 361 19.70 -29.50 27.80
N LYS A 362 19.43 -30.69 27.25
CA LYS A 362 20.40 -31.41 26.41
C LYS A 362 21.03 -30.39 25.45
N SER A 363 22.35 -30.23 25.55
CA SER A 363 23.14 -29.51 24.57
C SER A 363 22.86 -30.14 23.20
N SER A 364 22.19 -29.41 22.32
CA SER A 364 21.98 -29.82 20.93
C SER A 364 23.35 -30.11 20.29
N SER A 365 23.52 -31.33 19.78
CA SER A 365 24.68 -31.73 18.97
C SER A 365 24.54 -31.25 17.52
N ASP A 366 23.87 -30.11 17.31
CA ASP A 366 23.75 -29.49 16.00
C ASP A 366 24.96 -28.58 15.75
N ALA A 367 25.68 -28.82 14.66
CA ALA A 367 26.87 -28.06 14.27
C ALA A 367 26.58 -26.56 14.06
N GLN A 368 25.32 -26.19 13.81
CA GLN A 368 24.91 -24.77 13.74
C GLN A 368 24.75 -24.14 15.13
N ASP A 369 24.28 -24.89 16.13
CA ASP A 369 24.12 -24.41 17.51
C ASP A 369 25.48 -24.23 18.20
N ILE A 370 26.47 -25.07 17.88
CA ILE A 370 27.86 -24.91 18.35
C ILE A 370 28.49 -23.64 17.77
N LYS A 371 28.27 -23.36 16.47
CA LYS A 371 28.76 -22.11 15.84
C LYS A 371 28.09 -20.88 16.44
N PHE A 372 26.79 -20.94 16.69
CA PHE A 372 26.04 -19.85 17.31
C PHE A 372 26.47 -19.59 18.76
N LYS A 373 26.67 -20.65 19.55
CA LYS A 373 27.22 -20.53 20.92
C LYS A 373 28.62 -19.95 20.92
N LYS A 374 29.50 -20.39 20.02
CA LYS A 374 30.85 -19.80 19.89
C LYS A 374 30.78 -18.32 19.53
N PHE A 375 29.91 -17.94 18.59
CA PHE A 375 29.68 -16.54 18.25
C PHE A 375 29.17 -15.70 19.43
N MET A 376 28.20 -16.21 20.20
CA MET A 376 27.69 -15.51 21.39
C MET A 376 28.75 -15.40 22.49
N SER A 377 29.56 -16.44 22.71
CA SER A 377 30.67 -16.40 23.65
C SER A 377 31.74 -15.39 23.25
N ASP A 378 32.11 -15.31 21.97
CA ASP A 378 33.07 -14.32 21.46
C ASP A 378 32.53 -12.88 21.63
N LEU A 379 31.23 -12.69 21.42
CA LEU A 379 30.58 -11.38 21.56
C LEU A 379 30.47 -10.92 23.03
N LEU A 380 30.35 -11.87 23.98
CA LEU A 380 30.34 -11.58 25.41
C LEU A 380 31.75 -11.43 25.99
N ALA A 381 32.73 -12.19 25.49
CA ALA A 381 34.14 -12.04 25.84
C ALA A 381 34.70 -10.68 25.40
N ASN A 382 34.30 -10.19 24.23
CA ASN A 382 34.73 -8.87 23.75
C ASN A 382 34.07 -7.70 24.51
N ASN A 383 32.95 -7.91 25.21
CA ASN A 383 32.31 -6.88 26.05
C ASN A 383 32.83 -6.86 27.50
N THR A 384 33.64 -7.84 27.91
CA THR A 384 34.15 -7.95 29.29
C THR A 384 35.58 -7.41 29.46
N LEU A 385 36.22 -6.94 28.39
CA LEU A 385 37.56 -6.32 28.44
C LEU A 385 37.57 -4.78 28.45
N ASP A 386 36.43 -4.10 28.31
CA ASP A 386 36.35 -2.62 28.26
C ASP A 386 35.69 -1.97 29.50
N SER A 387 35.79 -2.61 30.68
CA SER A 387 35.42 -1.98 31.95
C SER A 387 36.64 -1.65 32.82
N SER A 388 37.49 -0.77 32.30
CA SER A 388 38.40 0.03 33.13
C SER A 388 38.13 1.52 32.88
N PHE A 389 37.07 2.04 33.51
CA PHE A 389 36.86 3.48 33.61
C PHE A 389 37.64 4.02 34.81
N PRO A 390 38.55 5.01 34.62
CA PRO A 390 39.08 5.79 35.72
C PRO A 390 38.04 6.80 36.19
N SER A 391 37.85 6.80 37.51
CA SER A 391 37.07 7.74 38.29
C SER A 391 37.55 9.17 38.11
N THR A 392 36.66 10.08 37.70
CA THR A 392 36.80 11.51 38.02
C THR A 392 35.47 12.04 38.53
N SER A 393 35.38 12.10 39.85
CA SER A 393 34.53 13.02 40.59
C SER A 393 35.23 14.37 40.63
N ASN A 394 34.57 15.44 40.18
CA ASN A 394 34.84 16.77 40.68
C ASN A 394 33.57 17.62 40.64
N SER A 395 33.28 18.16 41.82
CA SER A 395 32.20 19.05 42.21
C SER A 395 32.40 20.46 41.66
N SER A 396 31.38 21.31 41.91
CA SER A 396 31.41 22.78 42.01
C SER A 396 31.34 23.55 40.66
N THR A 397 30.68 24.71 40.46
CA THR A 397 29.89 25.65 41.27
C THR A 397 29.58 26.86 40.35
N PHE A 398 28.34 27.40 40.36
CA PHE A 398 27.96 28.78 39.94
C PHE A 398 28.15 29.13 38.44
N LEU A 399 27.46 30.06 37.76
CA LEU A 399 26.71 31.27 38.09
C LEU A 399 25.89 31.68 36.84
N HIS A 400 24.73 32.29 37.07
CA HIS A 400 23.95 33.23 36.23
C HIS A 400 23.33 32.81 34.89
#